data_AF-A0A9P6CFW5-F1
#
_entry.id   AF-A0A9P6CFW5-F1
#
_cell.length_a   1.000
_cell.length_b   1.000
_cell.length_c   1.000
_cell.angle_alpha   90.00
_cell.angle_beta   90.00
_cell.angle_gamma   90.00
#
_symmetry.space_group_name_H-M   'P 1'
#
loop_
_entity.id
_entity.type
_entity.pdbx_description
1 polymer ?
#
loop_
_entity_poly.entity_id
_entity_poly.type
_entity_poly.pdbx_seq_one_letter_code
_entity_poly.pdbx_strand_id
1 'polypeptide(L)'
;MGDLVDLRLLLNFLVIFREGVHAAKRSSWMNRPRHHTMKLDSKIYRLASVLSLGAVIGTWLLVRVQESPSLISSSGPLSFVVPFNNEKVAMRVINGVRYGVGNDASAEWDVILPAGGHCVHVGDERYTVTLFHQLKCLQIIREQYMAPATDPILPHTQHCMNYLRQTLLCRPNLRLESVEDDFGLAERNYDTICKDWTKVYEEADRNQRAYAVMMQSDGDPRMSV
;
A
#
# COMPACT_ATOMS: atom_id res chain seq x y z
N MET A 1 -10.02 11.53 14.86
CA MET A 1 -10.76 12.80 15.05
C MET A 1 -9.86 13.92 14.61
N GLY A 2 -10.23 14.64 13.56
CA GLY A 2 -9.45 15.73 12.98
C GLY A 2 -9.28 15.53 11.49
N ASP A 3 -10.26 16.02 10.71
CA ASP A 3 -10.11 16.42 9.29
C ASP A 3 -11.39 17.16 8.85
N LEU A 4 -11.77 18.18 9.62
CA LEU A 4 -12.85 19.13 9.30
C LEU A 4 -12.32 20.56 9.08
N VAL A 5 -10.99 20.74 9.09
CA VAL A 5 -10.35 22.06 8.98
C VAL A 5 -10.13 22.47 7.52
N ASP A 6 -10.17 21.54 6.56
CA ASP A 6 -9.74 21.81 5.18
C ASP A 6 -10.86 22.41 4.28
N LEU A 7 -12.14 22.13 4.56
CA LEU A 7 -13.22 22.64 3.72
C LEU A 7 -13.46 24.15 3.88
N ARG A 8 -13.12 24.73 5.05
CA ARG A 8 -13.28 26.17 5.30
C ARG A 8 -12.22 27.02 4.59
N LEU A 9 -11.02 26.49 4.39
CA LEU A 9 -9.95 27.16 3.64
C LEU A 9 -10.27 27.22 2.14
N LEU A 10 -10.76 26.11 1.57
CA LEU A 10 -11.16 26.06 0.15
C LEU A 10 -12.35 26.97 -0.17
N LEU A 11 -13.34 27.07 0.73
CA LEU A 11 -14.50 27.97 0.55
C LEU A 11 -14.10 29.45 0.64
N ASN A 12 -13.18 29.83 1.53
CA ASN A 12 -12.69 31.21 1.62
C ASN A 12 -11.91 31.64 0.36
N PHE A 13 -11.13 30.74 -0.24
CA PHE A 13 -10.41 31.03 -1.49
C PHE A 13 -11.36 31.27 -2.68
N LEU A 14 -12.45 30.52 -2.77
CA LEU A 14 -13.44 30.68 -3.85
C LEU A 14 -14.30 31.95 -3.70
N VAL A 15 -14.61 32.38 -2.47
CA VAL A 15 -15.37 33.63 -2.22
C VAL A 15 -14.53 34.86 -2.58
N ILE A 16 -13.24 34.90 -2.24
CA ILE A 16 -12.34 36.01 -2.58
C ILE A 16 -12.21 36.17 -4.10
N PHE A 17 -12.15 35.05 -4.85
CA PHE A 17 -12.07 35.08 -6.31
C PHE A 17 -13.37 35.56 -6.98
N ARG A 18 -14.53 35.21 -6.41
CA ARG A 18 -15.83 35.59 -6.98
C ARG A 18 -16.17 37.06 -6.74
N GLU A 19 -15.80 37.63 -5.59
CA GLU A 19 -15.99 39.07 -5.29
C GLU A 19 -15.04 39.96 -6.11
N GLY A 20 -13.80 39.52 -6.35
CA GLY A 20 -12.82 40.28 -7.15
C GLY A 20 -13.20 40.48 -8.63
N VAL A 21 -13.95 39.53 -9.21
CA VAL A 21 -14.37 39.60 -10.62
C VAL A 21 -15.60 40.48 -10.82
N HIS A 22 -16.47 40.63 -9.81
CA HIS A 22 -17.67 41.47 -9.92
C HIS A 22 -17.43 42.96 -9.67
N ALA A 23 -16.39 43.33 -8.90
CA ALA A 23 -16.00 44.73 -8.68
C ALA A 23 -15.45 45.42 -9.95
N ALA A 24 -14.97 44.67 -10.94
CA ALA A 24 -14.35 45.23 -12.15
C ALA A 24 -15.34 45.73 -13.23
N LYS A 25 -16.66 45.53 -13.06
CA LYS A 25 -17.66 45.74 -14.13
C LYS A 25 -18.64 46.91 -13.91
N ARG A 26 -18.44 47.76 -12.90
CA ARG A 26 -19.40 48.84 -12.57
C ARG A 26 -18.74 50.17 -12.19
N SER A 27 -18.05 50.82 -13.13
CA SER A 27 -17.84 52.28 -13.08
C SER A 27 -17.58 52.84 -14.48
N SER A 28 -18.61 53.45 -15.05
CA SER A 28 -18.56 54.21 -16.30
C SER A 28 -18.64 55.70 -15.97
N TRP A 29 -17.74 56.49 -16.57
CA TRP A 29 -17.73 57.97 -16.68
C TRP A 29 -17.48 58.82 -15.42
N MET A 30 -16.25 59.33 -15.26
CA MET A 30 -15.92 60.77 -15.37
C MET A 30 -14.46 61.06 -14.95
N ASN A 31 -13.86 62.02 -15.66
CA ASN A 31 -12.58 62.69 -15.43
C ASN A 31 -11.27 61.93 -15.67
N ARG A 32 -10.64 62.27 -16.81
CA ARG A 32 -9.18 62.23 -16.97
C ARG A 32 -8.55 63.34 -16.12
N PRO A 33 -7.44 63.02 -15.44
CA PRO A 33 -6.23 63.83 -15.56
C PRO A 33 -5.11 63.00 -16.21
N ARG A 34 -4.28 63.67 -17.00
CA ARG A 34 -3.04 63.12 -17.55
C ARG A 34 -2.10 62.75 -16.41
N HIS A 35 -1.94 61.45 -16.14
CA HIS A 35 -0.80 60.91 -15.42
C HIS A 35 -0.09 59.93 -16.33
N HIS A 36 1.23 60.06 -16.41
CA HIS A 36 2.12 59.13 -17.10
C HIS A 36 1.82 57.70 -16.65
N THR A 37 1.12 56.93 -17.50
CA THR A 37 1.07 55.49 -17.29
C THR A 37 2.46 54.98 -17.63
N MET A 38 3.20 54.54 -16.61
CA MET A 38 4.34 53.66 -16.80
C MET A 38 3.80 52.48 -17.61
N LYS A 39 4.06 52.46 -18.92
CA LYS A 39 3.79 51.31 -19.77
C LYS A 39 4.73 50.21 -19.28
N LEU A 40 4.29 49.47 -18.28
CA LEU A 40 5.00 48.30 -17.82
C LEU A 40 5.03 47.35 -19.01
N ASP A 41 6.23 47.19 -19.57
CA ASP A 41 6.41 46.55 -20.86
C ASP A 41 5.79 45.15 -20.82
N SER A 42 4.98 44.81 -21.83
CA SER A 42 4.32 43.49 -21.93
C SER A 42 5.30 42.32 -21.79
N LYS A 43 6.59 42.57 -22.09
CA LYS A 43 7.72 41.67 -21.87
C LYS A 43 7.94 41.37 -20.39
N ILE A 44 7.83 42.36 -19.50
CA ILE A 44 7.97 42.22 -18.04
C ILE A 44 6.86 41.33 -17.48
N TYR A 45 5.60 41.51 -17.93
CA TYR A 45 4.49 40.67 -17.49
C TYR A 45 4.68 39.21 -17.92
N ARG A 46 5.07 38.97 -19.18
CA ARG A 46 5.36 37.61 -19.69
C ARG A 46 6.50 36.94 -18.90
N LEU A 47 7.56 37.67 -18.60
CA LEU A 47 8.67 37.19 -17.76
C LEU A 47 8.19 36.83 -16.35
N ALA A 48 7.43 37.71 -15.69
CA ALA A 48 6.91 37.45 -14.35
C ALA A 48 5.97 36.23 -14.31
N SER A 49 5.10 36.06 -15.32
CA SER A 49 4.22 34.91 -15.42
C SER A 49 4.99 33.60 -15.62
N VAL A 50 6.02 33.59 -16.48
CA VAL A 50 6.86 32.40 -16.70
C VAL A 50 7.65 32.04 -15.43
N LEU A 51 8.20 33.04 -14.73
CA LEU A 51 8.90 32.81 -13.46
C LEU A 51 7.97 32.28 -12.37
N SER A 52 6.74 32.80 -12.28
CA SER A 52 5.75 32.34 -11.30
C SER A 52 5.29 30.92 -11.59
N LEU A 53 5.02 30.60 -12.87
CA LEU A 53 4.64 29.25 -13.28
C LEU A 53 5.78 28.27 -13.04
N GLY A 54 7.03 28.66 -13.33
CA GLY A 54 8.22 27.87 -13.05
C GLY A 54 8.44 27.61 -11.55
N ALA A 55 8.19 28.61 -10.70
CA ALA A 55 8.25 28.45 -9.25
C ALA A 55 7.18 27.50 -8.71
N VAL A 56 5.95 27.59 -9.22
CA VAL A 56 4.84 26.69 -8.83
C VAL A 56 5.13 25.26 -9.30
N ILE A 57 5.56 25.07 -10.54
CA ILE A 57 5.92 23.74 -11.08
C ILE A 57 7.13 23.17 -10.33
N GLY A 58 8.15 23.98 -10.05
CA GLY A 58 9.32 23.59 -9.28
C GLY A 58 8.96 23.18 -7.84
N THR A 59 8.10 23.95 -7.17
CA THR A 59 7.63 23.61 -5.81
C THR A 59 6.78 22.35 -5.82
N TRP A 60 5.90 22.17 -6.82
CA TRP A 60 5.10 20.95 -6.96
C TRP A 60 5.96 19.72 -7.24
N LEU A 61 7.01 19.84 -8.06
CA LEU A 61 7.98 18.78 -8.29
C LEU A 61 8.79 18.45 -7.03
N LEU A 62 9.24 19.46 -6.28
CA LEU A 62 9.98 19.24 -5.02
C LEU A 62 9.12 18.55 -3.95
N VAL A 63 7.85 18.95 -3.80
CA VAL A 63 6.90 18.30 -2.90
C VAL A 63 6.63 16.85 -3.33
N ARG A 64 6.49 16.59 -4.64
CA ARG A 64 6.32 15.23 -5.18
C ARG A 64 7.56 14.34 -5.03
N VAL A 65 8.76 14.92 -5.08
CA VAL A 65 10.01 14.18 -4.81
C VAL A 65 10.07 13.74 -3.35
N GLN A 66 9.54 14.55 -2.43
CA GLN A 66 9.58 14.25 -1.00
C GLN A 66 8.55 13.20 -0.53
N GLU A 67 7.50 12.94 -1.30
CA GLU A 67 6.48 11.92 -1.00
C GLU A 67 6.85 10.50 -1.48
N SER A 68 8.09 10.26 -1.90
CA SER A 68 8.53 8.90 -2.21
C SER A 68 9.04 8.21 -0.92
N PRO A 69 8.37 7.18 -0.38
CA PRO A 69 8.85 6.39 0.76
C PRO A 69 10.02 5.47 0.35
N SER A 70 10.84 5.90 -0.60
CA SER A 70 11.77 5.06 -1.35
C SER A 70 13.06 4.76 -0.62
N LEU A 71 13.03 4.58 0.70
CA LEU A 71 14.16 4.07 1.50
C LEU A 71 13.67 3.31 2.75
N ILE A 72 12.71 2.38 2.61
CA ILE A 72 12.71 1.20 3.50
C ILE A 72 14.07 0.54 3.25
N SER A 73 14.98 0.64 4.22
CA SER A 73 16.43 0.37 4.13
C SER A 73 16.79 -0.67 3.07
N SER A 74 17.18 -0.21 1.88
CA SER A 74 17.54 -1.09 0.76
C SER A 74 18.94 -1.70 0.93
N SER A 75 19.64 -1.33 1.99
CA SER A 75 21.01 -1.76 2.28
C SER A 75 21.15 -2.18 3.74
N GLY A 76 22.14 -3.03 4.01
CA GLY A 76 22.41 -3.57 5.34
C GLY A 76 21.79 -4.94 5.60
N PRO A 77 22.18 -5.58 6.72
CA PRO A 77 21.77 -6.95 7.04
C PRO A 77 20.26 -7.08 7.30
N LEU A 78 19.62 -6.01 7.79
CA LEU A 78 18.17 -5.94 8.02
C LEU A 78 17.41 -5.30 6.84
N SER A 79 17.99 -5.16 5.65
CA SER A 79 17.16 -4.86 4.48
C SER A 79 16.17 -6.01 4.22
N PHE A 80 15.09 -5.73 3.48
CA PHE A 80 14.18 -6.77 3.02
C PHE A 80 13.85 -6.55 1.54
N VAL A 81 14.58 -7.25 0.67
CA VAL A 81 14.43 -7.14 -0.78
C VAL A 81 14.46 -8.54 -1.36
N VAL A 82 13.41 -8.94 -2.08
CA VAL A 82 13.30 -10.27 -2.69
C VAL A 82 13.70 -10.18 -4.17
N PRO A 83 14.91 -10.63 -4.57
CA PRO A 83 15.31 -10.68 -5.96
C PRO A 83 14.68 -11.90 -6.63
N PHE A 84 13.61 -11.69 -7.40
CA PHE A 84 12.96 -12.77 -8.14
C PHE A 84 13.73 -13.19 -9.40
N ASN A 85 14.68 -12.39 -9.91
CA ASN A 85 15.55 -12.72 -11.05
C ASN A 85 14.86 -13.30 -12.30
N ASN A 86 13.59 -12.94 -12.54
CA ASN A 86 12.72 -13.54 -13.55
C ASN A 86 12.46 -15.05 -13.39
N GLU A 87 12.80 -15.64 -12.25
CA GLU A 87 12.45 -17.01 -11.89
C GLU A 87 10.93 -17.14 -11.78
N LYS A 88 10.41 -18.18 -12.43
CA LYS A 88 8.98 -18.49 -12.51
C LYS A 88 8.75 -19.92 -12.07
N VAL A 89 7.60 -20.13 -11.43
CA VAL A 89 7.12 -21.47 -11.07
C VAL A 89 5.73 -21.67 -11.66
N ALA A 90 5.48 -22.88 -12.14
CA ALA A 90 4.12 -23.29 -12.49
C ALA A 90 3.39 -23.70 -11.21
N MET A 91 2.17 -23.21 -11.03
CA MET A 91 1.30 -23.62 -9.95
C MET A 91 -0.03 -24.05 -10.56
N ARG A 92 -0.46 -25.25 -10.18
CA ARG A 92 -1.80 -25.72 -10.51
C ARG A 92 -2.77 -25.30 -9.41
N VAL A 93 -3.75 -24.49 -9.78
CA VAL A 93 -4.93 -24.22 -8.96
C VAL A 93 -5.83 -25.43 -9.10
N ILE A 94 -6.14 -26.10 -8.01
CA ILE A 94 -7.07 -27.23 -7.97
C ILE A 94 -8.03 -27.13 -6.79
N ASN A 95 -9.19 -27.74 -6.92
CA ASN A 95 -9.98 -28.14 -5.77
C ASN A 95 -9.39 -29.44 -5.18
N GLY A 96 -8.51 -29.31 -4.19
CA GLY A 96 -7.74 -30.41 -3.61
C GLY A 96 -8.06 -30.69 -2.14
N VAL A 97 -7.43 -31.74 -1.60
CA VAL A 97 -7.54 -32.14 -0.18
C VAL A 97 -6.58 -31.40 0.76
N ARG A 98 -5.67 -30.58 0.21
CA ARG A 98 -4.67 -29.82 0.95
C ARG A 98 -5.26 -28.51 1.48
N TYR A 99 -4.76 -28.06 2.63
CA TYR A 99 -5.23 -26.88 3.36
C TYR A 99 -6.74 -26.95 3.63
N GLY A 100 -7.20 -28.12 4.07
CA GLY A 100 -8.60 -28.37 4.42
C GLY A 100 -9.07 -27.48 5.59
N VAL A 101 -10.38 -27.37 5.76
CA VAL A 101 -10.97 -26.53 6.81
C VAL A 101 -10.99 -27.24 8.16
N GLY A 102 -11.10 -28.58 8.16
CA GLY A 102 -11.18 -29.43 9.35
C GLY A 102 -9.95 -29.44 10.25
N ASN A 103 -10.09 -29.98 11.46
CA ASN A 103 -9.01 -30.05 12.45
C ASN A 103 -7.84 -30.96 12.03
N ASP A 104 -8.12 -31.92 11.15
CA ASP A 104 -7.14 -32.82 10.53
C ASP A 104 -6.13 -32.08 9.64
N ALA A 105 -6.47 -30.88 9.15
CA ALA A 105 -5.59 -30.05 8.34
C ALA A 105 -4.64 -29.14 9.15
N SER A 106 -4.73 -29.11 10.49
CA SER A 106 -4.00 -28.12 11.30
C SER A 106 -2.49 -28.15 11.07
N ALA A 107 -1.88 -29.33 10.91
CA ALA A 107 -0.45 -29.44 10.63
C ALA A 107 -0.02 -28.77 9.32
N GLU A 108 -0.88 -28.74 8.30
CA GLU A 108 -0.59 -28.03 7.04
C GLU A 108 -0.71 -26.51 7.21
N TRP A 109 -1.67 -26.06 8.02
CA TRP A 109 -1.84 -24.64 8.33
C TRP A 109 -0.75 -24.10 9.26
N ASP A 110 -0.22 -24.92 10.16
CA ASP A 110 0.82 -24.53 11.12
C ASP A 110 2.16 -24.19 10.44
N VAL A 111 2.39 -24.74 9.25
CA VAL A 111 3.62 -24.52 8.46
C VAL A 111 3.44 -23.52 7.31
N ILE A 112 2.31 -22.80 7.27
CA ILE A 112 2.02 -21.82 6.21
C ILE A 112 2.83 -20.52 6.34
N LEU A 113 3.51 -20.32 7.47
CA LEU A 113 4.34 -19.16 7.74
C LEU A 113 5.81 -19.58 7.92
N PRO A 114 6.77 -18.69 7.63
CA PRO A 114 8.17 -18.88 8.03
C PRO A 114 8.32 -19.12 9.53
N ALA A 115 9.46 -19.66 9.94
CA ALA A 115 9.74 -19.95 11.36
C ALA A 115 9.67 -18.70 12.26
N GLY A 116 10.06 -17.53 11.75
CA GLY A 116 9.92 -16.24 12.44
C GLY A 116 8.51 -15.63 12.41
N GLY A 117 7.52 -16.36 11.91
CA GLY A 117 6.14 -15.91 11.74
C GLY A 117 5.95 -14.98 10.54
N HIS A 118 5.02 -14.05 10.67
CA HIS A 118 4.60 -13.16 9.56
C HIS A 118 5.35 -11.82 9.50
N CYS A 119 6.26 -11.58 10.46
CA CYS A 119 6.99 -10.32 10.57
C CYS A 119 8.46 -10.44 10.17
N VAL A 120 9.04 -9.31 9.80
CA VAL A 120 10.45 -9.12 9.45
C VAL A 120 10.94 -7.81 10.08
N HIS A 121 12.25 -7.65 10.17
CA HIS A 121 12.91 -6.49 10.75
C HIS A 121 13.54 -5.65 9.64
N VAL A 122 13.23 -4.35 9.57
CA VAL A 122 13.86 -3.43 8.63
C VAL A 122 14.38 -2.20 9.34
N GLY A 123 15.71 -2.06 9.36
CA GLY A 123 16.36 -1.12 10.28
C GLY A 123 15.97 -1.47 11.72
N ASP A 124 15.51 -0.46 12.46
CA ASP A 124 15.07 -0.61 13.86
C ASP A 124 13.58 -0.96 14.00
N GLU A 125 12.87 -1.09 12.87
CA GLU A 125 11.42 -1.29 12.85
C GLU A 125 11.02 -2.71 12.46
N ARG A 126 9.85 -3.13 12.94
CA ARG A 126 9.26 -4.42 12.61
C ARG A 126 8.09 -4.23 11.65
N TYR A 127 8.12 -4.99 10.56
CA TYR A 127 7.12 -4.95 9.51
C TYR A 127 6.48 -6.32 9.33
N THR A 128 5.27 -6.34 8.76
CA THR A 128 4.63 -7.57 8.32
C THR A 128 4.74 -7.67 6.81
N VAL A 129 5.22 -8.81 6.31
CA VAL A 129 5.21 -9.08 4.86
C VAL A 129 3.78 -9.33 4.43
N THR A 130 3.29 -8.58 3.45
CA THR A 130 1.91 -8.64 2.96
C THR A 130 1.45 -10.07 2.63
N LEU A 131 2.30 -10.88 2.00
CA LEU A 131 2.00 -12.30 1.71
C LEU A 131 1.69 -13.07 3.00
N PHE A 132 2.58 -12.99 3.99
CA PHE A 132 2.40 -13.69 5.26
C PHE A 132 1.22 -13.16 6.08
N HIS A 133 0.91 -11.87 5.98
CA HIS A 133 -0.31 -11.32 6.59
C HIS A 133 -1.57 -11.97 6.01
N GLN A 134 -1.63 -12.10 4.68
CA GLN A 134 -2.77 -12.73 4.01
C GLN A 134 -2.91 -14.20 4.42
N LEU A 135 -1.81 -14.94 4.47
CA LEU A 135 -1.80 -16.34 4.91
C LEU A 135 -2.22 -16.47 6.38
N LYS A 136 -1.73 -15.59 7.27
CA LYS A 136 -2.17 -15.56 8.67
C LYS A 136 -3.66 -15.23 8.80
N CYS A 137 -4.17 -14.28 8.00
CA CYS A 137 -5.59 -13.97 7.95
C CYS A 137 -6.44 -15.18 7.56
N LEU A 138 -5.99 -15.97 6.57
CA LEU A 138 -6.68 -17.20 6.17
C LEU A 138 -6.75 -18.22 7.31
N GLN A 139 -5.64 -18.40 8.05
CA GLN A 139 -5.62 -19.29 9.22
C GLN A 139 -6.63 -18.82 10.30
N ILE A 140 -6.67 -17.52 10.61
CA ILE A 140 -7.61 -16.97 11.60
C ILE A 140 -9.07 -17.15 11.17
N ILE A 141 -9.37 -16.94 9.89
CA ILE A 141 -10.73 -17.17 9.35
C ILE A 141 -11.10 -18.64 9.46
N ARG A 142 -10.19 -19.56 9.15
CA ARG A 142 -10.41 -21.01 9.33
C ARG A 142 -10.68 -21.35 10.80
N GLU A 143 -9.86 -20.85 11.71
CA GLU A 143 -10.02 -21.09 13.16
C GLU A 143 -11.40 -20.61 13.64
N GLN A 144 -11.84 -19.42 13.22
CA GLN A 144 -13.19 -18.93 13.52
C GLN A 144 -14.28 -19.81 12.91
N TYR A 145 -14.08 -20.29 11.68
CA TYR A 145 -15.06 -21.16 11.02
C TYR A 145 -15.23 -22.50 11.74
N MET A 146 -14.16 -23.02 12.34
CA MET A 146 -14.16 -24.27 13.11
C MET A 146 -14.65 -24.10 14.55
N ALA A 147 -14.75 -22.88 15.06
CA ALA A 147 -15.28 -22.61 16.38
C ALA A 147 -16.79 -22.95 16.46
N PRO A 148 -17.31 -23.30 17.65
CA PRO A 148 -18.74 -23.47 17.86
C PRO A 148 -19.55 -22.28 17.33
N ALA A 149 -20.69 -22.55 16.67
CA ALA A 149 -21.55 -21.50 16.11
C ALA A 149 -22.12 -20.53 17.17
N THR A 150 -22.06 -20.90 18.45
CA THR A 150 -22.43 -20.06 19.60
C THR A 150 -21.37 -19.02 19.93
N ASP A 151 -20.13 -19.19 19.46
CA ASP A 151 -19.03 -18.29 19.78
C ASP A 151 -19.19 -16.99 18.98
N PRO A 152 -18.92 -15.83 19.61
CA PRO A 152 -18.97 -14.57 18.91
C PRO A 152 -17.90 -14.52 17.82
N ILE A 153 -18.22 -13.85 16.70
CA ILE A 153 -17.23 -13.55 15.67
C ILE A 153 -16.18 -12.63 16.27
N LEU A 154 -14.92 -13.05 16.24
CA LEU A 154 -13.82 -12.25 16.76
C LEU A 154 -13.65 -10.99 15.91
N PRO A 155 -13.41 -9.80 16.53
CA PRO A 155 -13.12 -8.57 15.79
C PRO A 155 -11.95 -8.73 14.82
N HIS A 156 -10.99 -9.60 15.17
CA HIS A 156 -9.85 -9.92 14.32
C HIS A 156 -10.28 -10.63 13.02
N THR A 157 -11.26 -11.53 13.06
CA THR A 157 -11.82 -12.16 11.86
C THR A 157 -12.46 -11.14 10.93
N GLN A 158 -13.23 -10.20 11.49
CA GLN A 158 -13.83 -9.11 10.71
C GLN A 158 -12.76 -8.20 10.08
N HIS A 159 -11.66 -7.93 10.81
CA HIS A 159 -10.49 -7.24 10.28
C HIS A 159 -9.86 -8.02 9.12
N CYS A 160 -9.59 -9.31 9.28
CA CYS A 160 -9.02 -10.18 8.24
C CYS A 160 -9.87 -10.19 6.97
N MET A 161 -11.19 -10.33 7.10
CA MET A 161 -12.12 -10.28 5.96
C MET A 161 -12.03 -8.96 5.20
N ASN A 162 -12.00 -7.84 5.93
CA ASN A 162 -11.86 -6.52 5.32
C ASN A 162 -10.48 -6.32 4.67
N TYR A 163 -9.41 -6.78 5.32
CA TYR A 163 -8.04 -6.69 4.82
C TYR A 163 -7.85 -7.49 3.53
N LEU A 164 -8.31 -8.74 3.50
CA LEU A 164 -8.26 -9.59 2.31
C LEU A 164 -9.08 -8.99 1.16
N ARG A 165 -10.30 -8.52 1.43
CA ARG A 165 -11.14 -7.83 0.42
C ARG A 165 -10.41 -6.63 -0.18
N GLN A 166 -9.85 -5.75 0.66
CA GLN A 166 -9.15 -4.56 0.19
C GLN A 166 -7.89 -4.92 -0.61
N THR A 167 -7.16 -5.95 -0.19
CA THR A 167 -5.94 -6.36 -0.89
C THR A 167 -6.22 -6.99 -2.25
N LEU A 168 -7.25 -7.83 -2.35
CA LEU A 168 -7.72 -8.39 -3.62
C LEU A 168 -8.13 -7.30 -4.60
N LEU A 169 -8.80 -6.24 -4.11
CA LEU A 169 -9.18 -5.09 -4.94
C LEU A 169 -7.97 -4.23 -5.37
N CYS A 170 -6.91 -4.17 -4.56
CA CYS A 170 -5.70 -3.41 -4.88
C CYS A 170 -4.84 -4.11 -5.95
N ARG A 171 -4.82 -5.44 -5.96
CA ARG A 171 -4.09 -6.26 -6.94
C ARG A 171 -4.99 -7.37 -7.50
N PRO A 172 -5.99 -6.99 -8.32
CA PRO A 172 -6.94 -7.96 -8.86
C PRO A 172 -6.25 -8.88 -9.87
N ASN A 173 -6.54 -10.18 -9.78
CA ASN A 173 -6.26 -11.11 -10.86
C ASN A 173 -7.42 -11.05 -11.86
N LEU A 174 -7.14 -10.58 -13.08
CA LEU A 174 -8.15 -10.42 -14.14
C LEU A 174 -8.27 -11.64 -15.06
N ARG A 175 -7.67 -12.77 -14.68
CA ARG A 175 -7.80 -14.03 -15.41
C ARG A 175 -9.27 -14.49 -15.41
N LEU A 176 -9.75 -14.95 -16.56
CA LEU A 176 -11.02 -15.64 -16.67
C LEU A 176 -10.85 -17.09 -16.19
N GLU A 177 -11.74 -17.53 -15.32
CA GLU A 177 -11.84 -18.93 -14.88
C GLU A 177 -13.01 -19.59 -15.62
N SER A 178 -12.83 -20.84 -16.06
CA SER A 178 -13.95 -21.60 -16.62
C SER A 178 -14.97 -21.89 -15.52
N VAL A 179 -16.25 -21.88 -15.87
CA VAL A 179 -17.32 -22.27 -14.95
C VAL A 179 -17.52 -23.78 -14.96
N GLU A 180 -17.22 -24.43 -16.10
CA GLU A 180 -17.48 -25.83 -16.37
C GLU A 180 -16.31 -26.48 -17.14
N ASP A 181 -16.11 -27.78 -16.95
CA ASP A 181 -15.18 -28.59 -17.74
C ASP A 181 -15.83 -29.10 -19.04
N ASP A 182 -15.10 -29.86 -19.84
CA ASP A 182 -15.60 -30.47 -21.09
C ASP A 182 -16.82 -31.40 -20.89
N PHE A 183 -17.14 -31.77 -19.64
CA PHE A 183 -18.26 -32.62 -19.27
C PHE A 183 -19.42 -31.86 -18.59
N GLY A 184 -19.33 -30.52 -18.49
CA GLY A 184 -20.35 -29.69 -17.85
C GLY A 184 -20.33 -29.73 -16.31
N LEU A 185 -19.23 -30.19 -15.70
CA LEU A 185 -19.04 -30.18 -14.25
C LEU A 185 -18.30 -28.92 -13.83
N ALA A 186 -18.59 -28.41 -12.63
CA ALA A 186 -17.96 -27.20 -12.12
C ALA A 186 -16.41 -27.32 -12.12
N GLU A 187 -15.74 -26.58 -13.00
CA GLU A 187 -14.29 -26.61 -13.14
C GLU A 187 -13.64 -25.50 -12.32
N ARG A 188 -12.62 -25.85 -11.55
CA ARG A 188 -11.79 -24.88 -10.81
C ARG A 188 -10.31 -25.16 -10.98
N ASN A 189 -9.96 -25.93 -12.01
CA ASN A 189 -8.62 -26.43 -12.22
C ASN A 189 -7.96 -25.65 -13.35
N TYR A 190 -6.82 -25.02 -13.07
CA TYR A 190 -6.03 -24.39 -14.13
C TYR A 190 -4.58 -24.21 -13.70
N ASP A 191 -3.70 -24.13 -14.70
CA ASP A 191 -2.30 -23.80 -14.47
C ASP A 191 -2.07 -22.28 -14.58
N THR A 192 -1.26 -21.77 -13.67
CA THR A 192 -0.80 -20.38 -13.66
C THR A 192 0.71 -20.34 -13.50
N ILE A 193 1.34 -19.30 -14.06
CA ILE A 193 2.77 -19.05 -13.95
C ILE A 193 2.97 -17.93 -12.94
N CYS A 194 3.56 -18.25 -11.80
CA CYS A 194 3.78 -17.34 -10.69
C CYS A 194 5.23 -16.88 -10.64
N LYS A 195 5.47 -15.78 -9.90
CA LYS A 195 6.80 -15.55 -9.33
C LYS A 195 7.06 -16.63 -8.29
N ASP A 196 8.30 -17.10 -8.19
CA ASP A 196 8.66 -18.07 -7.17
C ASP A 196 8.51 -17.46 -5.76
N TRP A 197 7.41 -17.78 -5.08
CA TRP A 197 7.13 -17.25 -3.76
C TRP A 197 8.07 -17.82 -2.69
N THR A 198 8.75 -18.93 -2.96
CA THR A 198 9.72 -19.53 -2.00
C THR A 198 10.85 -18.55 -1.68
N LYS A 199 11.21 -17.68 -2.64
CA LYS A 199 12.17 -16.58 -2.44
C LYS A 199 11.77 -15.59 -1.35
N VAL A 200 10.46 -15.40 -1.12
CA VAL A 200 9.97 -14.55 -0.04
C VAL A 200 10.19 -15.22 1.32
N TYR A 201 10.05 -16.55 1.41
CA TYR A 201 10.33 -17.33 2.62
C TYR A 201 11.82 -17.36 2.92
N GLU A 202 12.65 -17.63 1.90
CA GLU A 202 14.12 -17.61 2.02
C GLU A 202 14.61 -16.26 2.58
N GLU A 203 14.06 -15.16 2.06
CA GLU A 203 14.40 -13.81 2.48
C GLU A 203 13.92 -13.47 3.90
N ALA A 204 12.74 -13.96 4.29
CA ALA A 204 12.22 -13.83 5.64
C ALA A 204 13.10 -14.56 6.66
N ASP A 205 13.50 -15.79 6.35
CA ASP A 205 14.38 -16.56 7.22
C ASP A 205 15.78 -15.93 7.32
N ARG A 206 16.34 -15.44 6.20
CA ARG A 206 17.60 -14.68 6.21
C ARG A 206 17.48 -13.46 7.12
N ASN A 207 16.41 -12.69 6.98
CA ASN A 207 16.18 -11.48 7.78
C ASN A 207 16.09 -11.79 9.28
N GLN A 208 15.37 -12.85 9.65
CA GLN A 208 15.25 -13.31 11.04
C GLN A 208 16.61 -13.76 11.62
N ARG A 209 17.42 -14.48 10.85
CA ARG A 209 18.78 -14.86 11.27
C ARG A 209 19.67 -13.62 11.47
N ALA A 210 19.60 -12.65 10.56
CA ALA A 210 20.36 -11.41 10.67
C ALA A 210 19.99 -10.62 11.93
N TYR A 211 18.70 -10.54 12.25
CA TYR A 211 18.22 -9.91 13.48
C TYR A 211 18.69 -10.65 14.73
N ALA A 212 18.61 -11.98 14.76
CA ALA A 212 19.10 -12.78 15.89
C ALA A 212 20.60 -12.57 16.16
N VAL A 213 21.43 -12.49 15.12
CA VAL A 213 22.87 -12.21 15.26
C VAL A 213 23.10 -10.81 15.82
N MET A 214 22.38 -9.79 15.32
CA MET A 214 22.49 -8.42 15.81
C MET A 214 22.07 -8.30 17.28
N MET A 215 20.99 -8.95 17.69
CA MET A 215 20.55 -8.95 19.08
C MET A 215 21.55 -9.64 20.03
N GLN A 216 22.26 -10.66 19.54
CA GLN A 216 23.33 -11.32 20.30
C GLN A 216 24.59 -10.45 20.40
N SER A 217 24.94 -9.69 19.36
CA SER A 217 26.12 -8.80 19.38
C SER A 217 25.91 -7.56 20.24
N ASP A 218 24.68 -7.07 20.33
CA ASP A 218 24.34 -5.85 21.07
C ASP A 218 24.13 -6.11 22.58
N GLY A 219 24.23 -7.36 23.02
CA GLY A 219 24.21 -7.73 24.43
C GLY A 219 22.86 -7.51 25.12
N ASP A 220 21.72 -7.69 24.42
CA ASP A 220 20.40 -7.57 25.04
C ASP A 220 20.14 -8.75 25.99
N PRO A 221 19.95 -8.54 27.30
CA PRO A 221 19.70 -9.60 28.26
C PRO A 221 18.37 -10.36 28.04
N ARG A 222 17.49 -9.90 27.14
CA ARG A 222 16.18 -10.54 26.86
C ARG A 222 16.24 -11.80 26.02
N MET A 223 17.40 -12.21 25.52
CA MET A 223 17.57 -13.45 24.74
C MET A 223 18.26 -14.58 25.53
N SER A 224 18.24 -14.47 26.87
CA SER A 224 18.71 -15.51 27.79
C SER A 224 17.56 -16.36 28.34
N VAL A 225 16.87 -17.12 27.47
CA VAL A 225 16.08 -18.30 27.85
C VAL A 225 16.09 -19.31 26.70
#